data_AF-A0A836SC71-F1
#
_entry.id   AF-A0A836SC71-F1
#
_cell.length_a   1.000
_cell.length_b   1.000
_cell.length_c   1.000
_cell.angle_alpha   90.00
_cell.angle_beta   90.00
_cell.angle_gamma   90.00
#
_symmetry.space_group_name_H-M   'P 1'
#
loop_
_entity.id
_entity.type
_entity.pdbx_description
1 polymer ?
#
loop_
_entity_poly.entity_id
_entity_poly.type
_entity_poly.pdbx_seq_one_letter_code
_entity_poly.pdbx_strand_id
1 'polypeptide(L)'
;MNAFNNLKVGNKIIIGYIAVLVLMGSMTTVLLFSLSNLMKDFTFLVEHDQPVLSNAHRLTKLVVDMETGERGFLITGLDEFLEPYHNGISEFDTLLETEKN
;
A
#
# COMPACT_ATOMS: atom_id res chain seq x y z
N MET A 1 9.71 -1.15 -52.05
CA MET A 1 10.77 -0.52 -51.25
C MET A 1 11.40 0.65 -52.04
N ASN A 2 10.58 1.61 -52.52
CA ASN A 2 11.04 2.65 -53.48
C ASN A 2 10.72 4.09 -53.03
N ALA A 3 9.99 4.28 -51.92
CA ALA A 3 9.56 5.61 -51.46
C ALA A 3 10.70 6.44 -50.83
N PHE A 4 11.73 5.79 -50.29
CA PHE A 4 12.83 6.45 -49.59
C PHE A 4 13.91 7.03 -50.49
N ASN A 5 14.06 6.52 -51.72
CA ASN A 5 15.14 6.92 -52.63
C ASN A 5 14.85 8.21 -53.41
N ASN A 6 13.60 8.67 -53.45
CA ASN A 6 13.19 9.89 -54.16
C ASN A 6 13.02 11.11 -53.24
N LEU A 7 13.47 11.01 -51.99
CA LEU A 7 13.36 12.08 -50.99
C LEU A 7 14.65 12.89 -50.93
N LYS A 8 14.52 14.22 -50.88
CA LYS A 8 15.66 15.13 -50.64
C LYS A 8 16.34 14.75 -49.32
N VAL A 9 17.67 14.87 -49.27
CA VAL A 9 18.51 14.46 -48.12
C VAL A 9 17.97 14.98 -46.77
N GLY A 10 17.45 16.21 -46.75
CA GLY A 10 16.83 16.79 -45.55
C GLY A 10 15.62 15.99 -45.01
N ASN A 11 14.73 15.51 -45.88
CA ASN A 11 13.57 14.72 -45.47
C ASN A 11 13.98 13.37 -44.89
N LYS A 12 15.07 12.77 -45.37
CA LYS A 12 15.58 11.49 -44.87
C LYS A 12 16.10 11.62 -43.43
N ILE A 13 16.74 12.74 -43.08
CA ILE A 13 17.22 13.03 -41.73
C ILE A 13 16.03 13.26 -40.78
N ILE A 14 15.02 14.03 -41.22
CA ILE A 14 13.82 14.31 -40.43
C ILE A 14 13.05 13.03 -40.11
N ILE A 15 12.89 12.11 -41.07
CA ILE A 15 12.23 10.81 -40.83
C ILE A 15 12.97 10.00 -39.76
N GLY A 16 14.31 10.01 -39.77
CA GLY A 16 15.11 9.35 -38.73
C GLY A 16 14.88 9.94 -37.35
N TYR A 17 14.83 11.28 -37.25
CA TYR A 17 14.58 11.95 -35.97
C TYR A 17 13.17 11.67 -35.43
N ILE A 18 12.15 11.69 -36.29
CA ILE A 18 10.77 11.34 -35.93
C ILE A 18 10.70 9.89 -35.45
N ALA A 19 11.41 8.96 -36.10
CA ALA A 19 11.44 7.57 -35.68
C ALA A 19 12.00 7.41 -34.26
N VAL A 20 13.08 8.13 -33.91
CA VAL A 20 13.66 8.12 -32.56
C VAL A 20 12.67 8.70 -31.54
N LEU A 21 12.01 9.82 -31.85
CA LEU A 21 11.02 10.43 -30.96
C LEU A 21 9.83 9.50 -30.69
N VAL A 22 9.34 8.79 -31.71
CA VAL A 22 8.26 7.80 -31.56
C VAL A 22 8.68 6.66 -30.65
N LEU A 23 9.91 6.15 -30.82
CA LEU A 23 10.45 5.11 -29.95
C LEU A 23 10.56 5.58 -28.49
N MET A 24 11.09 6.79 -28.26
CA MET A 24 11.17 7.37 -26.91
C MET A 24 9.79 7.54 -26.28
N GLY A 25 8.81 8.07 -27.04
CA GLY A 25 7.43 8.22 -26.57
C GLY A 25 6.81 6.88 -26.18
N SER A 26 6.98 5.85 -27.02
CA SER A 26 6.48 4.51 -26.72
C SER A 26 7.10 3.91 -25.45
N MET A 27 8.40 4.12 -25.24
CA MET A 27 9.11 3.66 -24.04
C MET A 27 8.57 4.33 -22.79
N THR A 28 8.35 5.65 -22.82
CA THR A 28 7.74 6.38 -21.71
C THR A 28 6.34 5.85 -21.39
N THR A 29 5.52 5.54 -22.41
CA THR A 29 4.19 4.94 -22.20
C THR A 29 4.27 3.57 -21.53
N VAL A 30 5.18 2.69 -21.99
CA VAL A 30 5.40 1.36 -21.39
C VAL A 30 5.85 1.49 -19.93
N LEU A 31 6.75 2.42 -19.64
CA LEU A 31 7.20 2.68 -18.28
C LEU A 31 6.04 3.13 -17.38
N LEU A 32 5.22 4.09 -17.82
CA LEU A 32 4.07 4.55 -17.03
C LEU A 32 3.05 3.43 -16.79
N PHE A 33 2.80 2.56 -17.77
CA PHE A 33 1.93 1.39 -17.60
C PHE A 33 2.53 0.38 -16.61
N SER A 34 3.84 0.11 -16.71
CA SER A 34 4.55 -0.78 -15.78
C SER A 34 4.55 -0.23 -14.35
N LEU A 35 4.80 1.06 -14.16
CA LEU A 35 4.69 1.72 -12.85
C LEU A 35 3.27 1.64 -12.32
N SER A 36 2.26 1.86 -13.17
CA SER A 36 0.86 1.77 -12.76
C SER A 36 0.46 0.36 -12.33
N ASN A 37 0.95 -0.68 -13.02
CA ASN A 37 0.70 -2.06 -12.64
C ASN A 37 1.43 -2.43 -11.35
N LEU A 38 2.69 -2.00 -11.20
CA LEU A 38 3.44 -2.21 -9.98
C LEU A 38 2.75 -1.52 -8.79
N MET A 39 2.29 -0.28 -8.96
CA MET A 39 1.52 0.43 -7.93
C MET A 39 0.21 -0.27 -7.60
N LYS A 40 -0.51 -0.83 -8.59
CA LYS A 40 -1.72 -1.63 -8.33
C LYS A 40 -1.42 -2.89 -7.53
N ASP A 41 -0.31 -3.57 -7.82
CA ASP A 41 0.11 -4.75 -7.05
C ASP A 41 0.48 -4.36 -5.62
N PHE A 42 1.12 -3.20 -5.41
CA PHE A 42 1.39 -2.66 -4.07
C PHE A 42 0.13 -2.24 -3.33
N THR A 43 -0.82 -1.57 -3.98
CA THR A 43 -2.11 -1.22 -3.35
C THR A 43 -2.90 -2.49 -3.01
N PHE A 44 -2.87 -3.51 -3.87
CA PHE A 44 -3.51 -4.80 -3.60
C PHE A 44 -2.83 -5.56 -2.43
N LEU A 45 -1.49 -5.57 -2.35
CA LEU A 45 -0.75 -6.20 -1.25
C LEU A 45 -0.90 -5.46 0.08
N VAL A 46 -0.98 -4.12 0.07
CA VAL A 46 -1.13 -3.30 1.28
C VAL A 46 -2.59 -3.27 1.76
N GLU A 47 -3.55 -3.38 0.85
CA GLU A 47 -4.98 -3.29 1.18
C GLU A 47 -5.62 -4.66 1.48
N HIS A 48 -4.98 -5.79 1.15
CA HIS A 48 -5.58 -7.12 1.40
C HIS A 48 -4.68 -8.20 2.04
N ASP A 49 -3.34 -8.14 1.98
CA ASP A 49 -2.48 -9.25 2.46
C ASP A 49 -1.57 -8.91 3.66
N GLN A 50 -1.69 -7.71 4.25
CA GLN A 50 -1.13 -7.39 5.56
C GLN A 50 -2.13 -7.16 6.72
N PRO A 51 -3.41 -7.61 6.70
CA PRO A 51 -4.31 -7.43 7.83
C PRO A 51 -3.98 -8.39 8.98
N VAL A 52 -3.69 -9.67 8.71
CA VAL A 52 -3.61 -10.68 9.79
C VAL A 52 -2.48 -10.41 10.78
N LEU A 53 -1.26 -10.10 10.32
CA LEU A 53 -0.13 -9.85 11.22
C LEU A 53 -0.29 -8.52 11.97
N SER A 54 -0.78 -7.48 11.29
CA SER A 54 -1.06 -6.18 11.91
C SER A 54 -2.15 -6.30 12.97
N ASN A 55 -3.23 -7.00 12.66
CA ASN A 55 -4.37 -7.20 13.56
C ASN A 55 -3.99 -8.12 14.72
N ALA A 56 -3.19 -9.16 14.51
CA ALA A 56 -2.62 -9.97 15.59
C ALA A 56 -1.74 -9.14 16.54
N HIS A 57 -0.90 -8.24 16.00
CA HIS A 57 -0.13 -7.30 16.83
C HIS A 57 -1.01 -6.33 17.61
N ARG A 58 -2.09 -5.80 17.00
CA ARG A 58 -3.06 -4.92 17.68
C ARG A 58 -3.78 -5.65 18.81
N LEU A 59 -4.28 -6.87 18.55
CA LEU A 59 -4.93 -7.71 19.58
C LEU A 59 -3.98 -8.00 20.74
N THR A 60 -2.73 -8.36 20.45
CA THR A 60 -1.73 -8.63 21.49
C THR A 60 -1.44 -7.38 22.33
N LYS A 61 -1.30 -6.21 21.69
CA LYS A 61 -1.10 -4.94 22.40
C LYS A 61 -2.29 -4.61 23.31
N LEU A 62 -3.52 -4.79 22.84
CA LEU A 62 -4.72 -4.56 23.62
C LEU A 62 -4.75 -5.42 24.89
N VAL A 63 -4.42 -6.72 24.77
CA VAL A 63 -4.34 -7.61 25.93
C VAL A 63 -3.28 -7.17 26.94
N VAL A 64 -2.11 -6.74 26.46
CA VAL A 64 -1.04 -6.23 27.34
C VAL A 64 -1.45 -4.93 28.05
N ASP A 65 -2.14 -4.02 27.34
CA ASP A 65 -2.63 -2.77 27.91
C ASP A 65 -3.73 -3.02 28.95
N MET A 66 -4.65 -3.96 28.67
CA MET A 66 -5.69 -4.42 29.61
C MET A 66 -5.08 -5.02 30.87
N GLU A 67 -4.08 -5.90 30.74
CA GLU A 67 -3.37 -6.48 31.89
C GLU A 67 -2.61 -5.42 32.70
N THR A 68 -2.00 -4.45 32.01
CA THR A 68 -1.28 -3.35 32.67
C THR A 68 -2.24 -2.47 33.46
N GLY A 69 -3.44 -2.20 32.93
CA GLY A 69 -4.50 -1.45 33.62
C GLY A 69 -5.01 -2.16 34.87
N GLU A 70 -5.38 -3.44 34.75
CA GLU A 70 -5.80 -4.28 35.88
C GLU A 70 -4.72 -4.32 36.99
N ARG A 71 -3.45 -4.54 36.61
CA ARG A 71 -2.34 -4.50 37.57
C ARG A 71 -2.18 -3.13 38.22
N GLY A 72 -2.35 -2.05 37.46
CA GLY A 72 -2.32 -0.68 37.98
C GLY A 72 -3.40 -0.43 39.03
N PHE A 73 -4.63 -0.90 38.77
CA PHE A 73 -5.73 -0.83 39.72
C PHE A 73 -5.46 -1.67 40.97
N LEU A 74 -4.97 -2.91 40.82
CA LEU A 74 -4.65 -3.79 41.96
C LEU A 74 -3.57 -3.21 42.88
N ILE A 75 -2.61 -2.45 42.33
CA ILE A 75 -1.52 -1.84 43.11
C ILE A 75 -1.96 -0.54 43.79
N THR A 76 -2.76 0.29 43.10
CA THR A 76 -3.07 1.65 43.54
C THR A 76 -4.45 1.80 44.17
N GLY A 77 -5.39 0.91 43.84
CA GLY A 77 -6.82 1.02 44.17
C GLY A 77 -7.55 2.14 43.42
N LEU A 78 -6.93 2.78 42.43
CA LEU A 78 -7.51 3.90 41.69
C LEU A 78 -8.18 3.41 40.40
N ASP A 79 -9.48 3.68 40.26
CA ASP A 79 -10.29 3.25 39.12
C ASP A 79 -9.79 3.79 37.76
N GLU A 80 -9.01 4.89 37.75
CA GLU A 80 -8.40 5.45 36.53
C GLU A 80 -7.52 4.44 35.78
N PHE A 81 -6.92 3.48 36.50
CA PHE A 81 -6.11 2.43 35.89
C PHE A 81 -6.95 1.35 35.18
N LEU A 82 -8.27 1.31 35.37
CA LEU A 82 -9.17 0.41 34.64
C LEU A 82 -9.59 0.96 33.27
N GLU A 83 -9.29 2.22 32.96
CA GLU A 83 -9.61 2.81 31.65
C GLU A 83 -9.02 2.01 30.46
N PRO A 84 -7.73 1.58 30.46
CA PRO A 84 -7.18 0.72 29.42
C PRO A 84 -7.86 -0.65 29.35
N TYR A 85 -8.37 -1.18 30.46
CA TYR A 85 -9.10 -2.44 30.49
C TYR A 85 -10.45 -2.32 29.77
N HIS A 86 -11.25 -1.34 30.16
CA HIS A 86 -12.58 -1.11 29.57
C HIS A 86 -12.52 -0.75 28.09
N ASN A 87 -11.60 0.15 27.72
CA ASN A 87 -11.40 0.53 26.33
C ASN A 87 -10.84 -0.65 25.52
N GLY A 88 -9.95 -1.44 26.13
CA GLY A 88 -9.35 -2.61 25.50
C GLY A 88 -10.35 -3.70 25.13
N ILE A 89 -11.34 -4.00 26.00
CA ILE A 89 -12.40 -4.97 25.70
C ILE A 89 -13.24 -4.51 24.50
N SER A 90 -13.68 -3.26 24.49
CA SER A 90 -14.50 -2.69 23.41
C SER A 90 -13.78 -2.75 22.04
N GLU A 91 -12.50 -2.39 22.01
CA GLU A 91 -11.70 -2.44 20.77
C GLU A 91 -11.39 -3.89 20.35
N PHE A 92 -11.17 -4.80 21.30
CA PHE A 92 -10.91 -6.21 21.05
C PHE A 92 -12.12 -6.90 20.39
N ASP A 93 -13.33 -6.67 20.92
CA ASP A 93 -14.56 -7.22 20.35
C ASP A 93 -14.80 -6.73 18.92
N THR A 94 -14.59 -5.42 18.68
CA THR A 94 -14.72 -4.80 17.36
C THR A 94 -13.75 -5.41 16.34
N LEU A 95 -12.49 -5.67 16.74
CA LEU A 95 -11.49 -6.27 15.86
C LEU A 95 -11.78 -7.74 15.56
N LEU A 96 -12.27 -8.51 16.52
CA LEU A 96 -12.65 -9.90 16.30
C LEU A 96 -13.87 -10.04 15.36
N GLU A 97 -14.84 -9.12 15.46
CA GLU A 97 -15.98 -9.09 14.54
C GLU A 97 -15.56 -8.72 13.11
N THR A 98 -14.53 -7.89 12.96
CA THR A 98 -13.97 -7.51 11.66
C THR A 98 -13.22 -8.66 10.98
N GLU A 99 -12.44 -9.45 11.73
CA GLU A 99 -11.69 -10.61 11.20
C GLU A 99 -12.57 -11.83 10.88
N LYS A 100 -13.79 -11.90 11.44
CA LYS A 100 -14.70 -13.03 11.23
C LYS A 100 -15.52 -12.92 9.94
N ASN A 101 -15.59 -11.75 9.33
CA ASN A 101 -16.31 -11.47 8.08
C ASN A 101 -15.37 -11.48 6.87
#